data_AF-M6KKI4-F1
#
_entry.id   AF-M6KKI4-F1
#
_cell.length_a   1.000
_cell.length_b   1.000
_cell.length_c   1.000
_cell.angle_alpha   90.00
_cell.angle_beta   90.00
_cell.angle_gamma   90.00
#
_symmetry.space_group_name_H-M   'P 1'
#
loop_
_entity.id
_entity.type
_entity.pdbx_description
1 polymer ?
#
loop_
_entity_poly.entity_id
_entity_poly.type
_entity_poly.pdbx_seq_one_letter_code
_entity_poly.pdbx_strand_id
1 'polypeptide(L)'
;MNLKKLKTPKFTPSGILKSPFIQTALASLKWNLPKEMTFLKIQKNDLRRRKRSKTRRLPKQTKNQKPKGFLILLHGWEGSVNSTYILKTSNYFYEKNIIFFV
;
A
#
# COMPACT_ATOMS: atom_id res chain seq x y z
N MET A 1 4.75 -27.13 1.70
CA MET A 1 3.39 -26.59 1.98
C MET A 1 2.47 -27.05 0.86
N ASN A 2 1.48 -27.91 1.14
CA ASN A 2 0.65 -28.54 0.10
C ASN A 2 -0.53 -27.63 -0.26
N LEU A 3 -0.41 -26.89 -1.37
CA LEU A 3 -1.39 -25.90 -1.84
C LEU A 3 -2.76 -26.50 -2.18
N LYS A 4 -2.88 -27.83 -2.33
CA LYS A 4 -4.12 -28.52 -2.71
C LYS A 4 -5.23 -28.48 -1.65
N LYS A 5 -4.95 -28.02 -0.43
CA LYS A 5 -5.93 -27.96 0.68
C LYS A 5 -6.48 -26.57 0.99
N LEU A 6 -6.17 -25.55 0.19
CA LEU A 6 -6.73 -24.21 0.39
C LEU A 6 -8.08 -24.10 -0.32
N LYS A 7 -9.15 -24.57 0.34
CA LYS A 7 -10.53 -24.27 -0.09
C LYS A 7 -10.93 -22.91 0.49
N THR A 8 -10.99 -21.88 -0.34
CA THR A 8 -11.65 -20.63 0.04
C THR A 8 -13.16 -20.80 -0.07
N PRO A 9 -13.95 -20.20 0.84
CA PRO A 9 -15.39 -20.20 0.70
C PRO A 9 -15.79 -19.53 -0.62
N LYS A 10 -16.84 -20.04 -1.25
CA LYS A 10 -17.34 -19.48 -2.51
C LYS A 10 -17.86 -18.07 -2.22
N PHE A 11 -17.20 -17.05 -2.78
CA PHE A 11 -17.61 -15.66 -2.62
C PHE A 11 -18.85 -15.40 -3.48
N THR A 12 -20.01 -15.28 -2.83
CA THR A 12 -21.31 -15.03 -3.48
C THR A 12 -21.89 -13.70 -3.00
N PRO A 13 -21.36 -12.56 -3.48
CA PRO A 13 -21.86 -11.25 -3.09
C PRO A 13 -23.31 -11.06 -3.57
N SER A 14 -24.12 -10.37 -2.77
CA SER A 14 -25.52 -10.08 -3.09
C SER A 14 -25.69 -8.68 -3.69
N GLY A 15 -26.81 -8.47 -4.39
CA GLY A 15 -27.19 -7.17 -4.94
C GLY A 15 -26.15 -6.56 -5.89
N ILE A 16 -25.87 -5.27 -5.70
CA ILE A 16 -24.98 -4.45 -6.53
C ILE A 16 -23.52 -4.98 -6.48
N LEU A 17 -23.12 -5.62 -5.38
CA LEU A 17 -21.78 -6.21 -5.22
C LEU A 17 -21.55 -7.44 -6.10
N LYS A 18 -22.56 -7.96 -6.81
CA LYS A 18 -22.38 -9.01 -7.83
C LYS A 18 -21.52 -8.55 -9.01
N SER A 19 -21.53 -7.26 -9.32
CA SER A 19 -20.79 -6.71 -10.46
C SER A 19 -19.29 -6.65 -10.16
N PRO A 20 -18.43 -7.32 -10.96
CA PRO A 20 -16.97 -7.22 -10.82
C PRO A 20 -16.47 -5.78 -10.94
N PHE A 21 -17.07 -4.98 -11.81
CA PHE A 21 -16.71 -3.57 -11.98
C PHE A 21 -16.93 -2.76 -10.71
N ILE A 22 -18.02 -3.04 -9.97
CA ILE A 22 -18.32 -2.32 -8.74
C ILE A 22 -17.39 -2.76 -7.62
N GLN A 23 -17.06 -4.05 -7.54
CA GLN A 23 -16.04 -4.54 -6.62
C GLN A 23 -14.68 -3.87 -6.89
N THR A 24 -14.27 -3.81 -8.17
CA THR A 24 -13.04 -3.14 -8.59
C THR A 24 -13.07 -1.65 -8.28
N ALA A 25 -14.18 -0.97 -8.58
CA ALA A 25 -14.35 0.45 -8.29
C ALA A 25 -14.27 0.73 -6.78
N LEU A 26 -14.95 -0.06 -5.95
CA LEU A 26 -14.93 0.07 -4.49
C LEU A 26 -13.54 -0.23 -3.91
N ALA A 27 -12.85 -1.26 -4.41
CA ALA A 27 -11.49 -1.61 -3.97
C ALA A 27 -10.46 -0.54 -4.39
N SER A 28 -10.69 0.11 -5.53
CA SER A 28 -9.81 1.16 -6.08
C SER A 28 -10.17 2.56 -5.58
N LEU A 29 -11.33 2.74 -4.95
CA LEU A 29 -11.79 4.04 -4.47
C LEU A 29 -10.94 4.48 -3.29
N LYS A 30 -10.44 5.72 -3.37
CA LYS A 30 -9.60 6.33 -2.33
C LYS A 30 -10.38 6.72 -1.06
N TRP A 31 -11.69 6.45 -0.99
CA TRP A 31 -12.53 6.66 0.19
C TRP A 31 -11.91 6.05 1.46
N ASN A 32 -11.31 4.86 1.34
CA ASN A 32 -10.78 4.10 2.48
C ASN A 32 -9.29 4.39 2.77
N LEU A 33 -8.77 5.51 2.24
CA LEU A 33 -7.43 5.97 2.54
C LEU A 33 -7.48 7.06 3.62
N PRO A 34 -6.58 7.02 4.62
CA PRO A 34 -6.40 8.14 5.54
C PRO A 34 -6.24 9.46 4.76
N LYS A 35 -6.98 10.50 5.21
CA LYS A 35 -6.94 11.84 4.60
C LYS A 35 -5.52 12.41 4.55
N GLU A 36 -4.71 12.07 5.55
CA GLU A 36 -3.29 12.40 5.60
C GLU A 36 -2.45 11.15 5.87
N MET A 37 -1.40 10.97 5.08
CA MET A 37 -0.37 9.95 5.31
C MET A 37 0.96 10.66 5.50
N THR A 38 1.45 10.69 6.74
CA THR A 38 2.67 11.40 7.14
C THR A 38 3.88 10.96 6.30
N PHE A 39 3.93 9.69 5.93
CA PHE A 39 5.02 9.12 5.11
C PHE A 39 5.06 9.73 3.69
N LEU A 40 3.91 10.01 3.07
CA LEU A 40 3.84 10.66 1.75
C LEU A 40 4.30 12.11 1.81
N LYS A 41 4.02 12.81 2.93
CA LYS A 41 4.45 14.20 3.15
C LYS A 41 5.97 14.28 3.26
N ILE A 42 6.59 13.36 4.01
CA ILE A 42 8.04 13.23 4.13
C ILE A 42 8.68 12.92 2.76
N GLN A 43 8.11 11.97 2.00
CA GLN A 43 8.60 11.65 0.65
C GLN A 43 8.50 12.82 -0.32
N LYS A 44 7.37 13.55 -0.36
CA LYS A 44 7.21 14.72 -1.24
C LYS A 44 8.26 15.80 -0.95
N ASN A 45 8.60 16.00 0.32
CA ASN A 45 9.64 16.94 0.73
C ASN A 45 11.05 16.48 0.32
N ASP A 46 11.36 15.18 0.41
CA ASP A 46 12.66 14.63 0.00
C ASP A 46 12.82 14.62 -1.54
N LEU A 47 11.75 14.30 -2.28
CA LEU A 47 11.75 14.27 -3.74
C LEU A 47 11.90 15.68 -4.34
N ARG A 48 11.28 16.71 -3.74
CA ARG A 48 11.51 18.12 -4.12
C ARG A 48 12.96 18.55 -3.90
N ARG A 49 13.67 17.91 -2.97
CA ARG A 49 15.08 18.19 -2.66
C ARG A 49 16.06 17.52 -3.64
N ARG A 50 15.61 16.52 -4.43
CA ARG A 50 16.45 15.75 -5.37
C ARG A 50 15.83 15.73 -6.77
N LYS A 51 16.20 16.69 -7.61
CA LYS A 51 15.69 16.91 -8.98
C LYS A 51 15.86 15.76 -10.01
N ARG A 52 16.35 14.54 -9.68
CA ARG A 52 16.86 13.62 -10.72
C ARG A 52 16.59 12.11 -10.62
N SER A 53 15.73 11.59 -9.74
CA SER A 53 15.43 10.14 -9.77
C SER A 53 13.96 9.84 -9.48
N LYS A 54 13.30 9.13 -10.40
CA LYS A 54 11.93 8.57 -10.24
C LYS A 54 11.86 7.44 -9.19
N THR A 55 12.95 7.13 -8.51
CA THR A 55 13.01 6.11 -7.47
C THR A 55 12.39 6.66 -6.19
N ARG A 56 11.21 6.16 -5.83
CA ARG A 56 10.58 6.45 -4.53
C ARG A 56 11.42 5.84 -3.43
N ARG A 57 12.19 6.69 -2.74
CA ARG A 57 12.97 6.27 -1.57
C ARG A 57 12.19 6.53 -0.29
N LEU A 58 12.31 5.56 0.60
CA LEU A 58 11.74 5.48 1.93
C LEU A 58 11.74 6.80 2.72
N PRO A 59 10.61 7.20 3.33
CA PRO A 59 10.63 8.23 4.34
C PRO A 59 11.44 7.70 5.52
N LYS A 60 12.56 8.35 5.81
CA LYS A 60 13.43 8.03 6.95
C LYS A 60 12.58 8.16 8.21
N GLN A 61 12.21 7.03 8.82
CA GLN A 61 11.52 7.01 10.12
C GLN A 61 12.34 7.86 11.10
N THR A 62 11.63 8.66 11.88
CA THR A 62 12.14 9.61 12.85
C THR A 62 13.30 9.04 13.65
N LYS A 63 14.34 9.84 13.81
CA LYS A 63 15.75 9.51 14.12
C LYS A 63 16.06 8.61 15.34
N ASN A 64 15.08 8.15 16.13
CA ASN A 64 15.33 7.57 17.45
C ASN A 64 14.77 6.15 17.69
N GLN A 65 14.19 5.46 16.70
CA GLN A 65 13.77 4.06 16.87
C GLN A 65 14.44 3.17 15.83
N LYS A 66 15.10 2.10 16.29
CA LYS A 66 15.60 1.06 15.39
C LYS A 66 14.41 0.42 14.66
N PRO A 67 14.47 0.24 13.33
CA PRO A 67 13.37 -0.35 12.58
C PRO A 67 13.16 -1.80 13.02
N LYS A 68 11.89 -2.21 13.13
CA LYS A 68 11.53 -3.58 13.55
C LYS A 68 11.71 -4.61 12.43
N GLY A 69 11.82 -4.16 11.18
CA GLY A 69 11.96 -5.03 10.02
C GLY A 69 11.93 -4.25 8.71
N PHE A 70 12.07 -5.00 7.62
CA PHE A 70 12.03 -4.49 6.24
C PHE A 70 10.97 -5.25 5.43
N LEU A 71 10.20 -4.52 4.63
CA LEU A 71 9.13 -5.04 3.79
C LEU A 71 9.31 -4.56 2.34
N ILE A 72 9.10 -5.43 1.36
CA ILE A 72 9.04 -5.07 -0.05
C ILE A 72 7.59 -5.26 -0.52
N LEU A 73 6.99 -4.21 -1.07
CA LEU A 73 5.64 -4.19 -1.58
C LEU A 73 5.67 -4.13 -3.10
N LEU A 74 5.42 -5.27 -3.73
CA LEU A 74 5.30 -5.33 -5.18
C LEU A 74 3.86 -4.98 -5.58
N HIS A 75 3.72 -4.04 -6.50
CA HIS A 75 2.42 -3.77 -7.11
C HIS A 75 2.13 -4.79 -8.23
N GLY A 76 0.86 -5.14 -8.42
CA GLY A 76 0.43 -5.95 -9.56
C GLY A 76 0.60 -5.22 -10.89
N TRP A 77 0.48 -5.97 -11.99
CA TRP A 77 0.62 -5.48 -13.37
C TRP A 77 -0.22 -4.24 -13.69
N GLU A 78 -1.48 -4.21 -13.23
CA GLU A 78 -2.40 -3.09 -13.44
C GLU A 78 -2.36 -2.05 -12.29
N GLY A 79 -1.53 -2.33 -11.29
CA GLY A 79 -1.30 -1.44 -10.15
C GLY A 79 -0.18 -0.44 -10.41
N SER A 80 -0.07 0.53 -9.51
CA SER A 80 1.09 1.42 -9.43
C SER A 80 1.49 1.59 -7.97
N VAL A 81 2.62 2.24 -7.74
CA VAL A 81 3.02 2.72 -6.41
C VAL A 81 1.97 3.62 -5.73
N ASN A 82 0.94 4.09 -6.45
CA ASN A 82 -0.16 4.90 -5.94
C ASN A 82 -1.46 4.11 -5.74
N SER A 83 -1.48 2.79 -5.98
CA SER A 83 -2.65 1.96 -5.73
C SER A 83 -3.07 2.03 -4.26
N THR A 84 -4.38 2.01 -4.02
CA THR A 84 -4.97 2.13 -2.67
C THR A 84 -4.41 1.09 -1.70
N TYR A 85 -4.30 -0.17 -2.12
CA TYR A 85 -3.74 -1.25 -1.29
C TYR A 85 -2.27 -1.00 -0.95
N ILE A 86 -1.44 -0.56 -1.90
CA ILE A 86 -0.03 -0.22 -1.66
C ILE A 86 0.07 0.89 -0.62
N LEU A 87 -0.69 1.97 -0.80
CA LEU A 87 -0.65 3.12 0.10
C LEU A 87 -1.15 2.76 1.51
N LYS A 88 -2.22 1.98 1.60
CA LYS A 88 -2.80 1.53 2.88
C LYS A 88 -1.83 0.60 3.62
N THR A 89 -1.27 -0.38 2.93
CA THR A 89 -0.29 -1.30 3.49
C THR A 89 0.99 -0.57 3.91
N SER A 90 1.49 0.33 3.08
CA SER A 90 2.63 1.21 3.39
C SER A 90 2.38 2.02 4.67
N ASN A 91 1.20 2.65 4.80
CA ASN A 91 0.86 3.42 5.99
C ASN A 91 0.80 2.56 7.25
N TYR A 92 0.14 1.39 7.17
CA TYR A 92 0.03 0.46 8.29
C TYR A 92 1.41 0.04 8.81
N PHE A 93 2.33 -0.34 7.93
CA PHE A 93 3.67 -0.76 8.33
C PHE A 93 4.56 0.40 8.77
N TYR A 94 4.36 1.58 8.18
CA TYR A 94 5.01 2.81 8.64
C TYR A 94 4.69 3.10 10.11
N GLU A 95 3.41 3.02 10.50
CA GLU A 95 2.95 3.23 11.88
C GLU A 95 3.50 2.18 12.85
N LYS A 96 3.82 0.97 12.37
CA LYS A 96 4.42 -0.11 13.16
C LYS A 96 5.95 -0.04 13.28
N ASN A 97 6.57 1.04 12.82
CA ASN A 97 8.03 1.20 12.79
C ASN A 97 8.73 0.12 11.92
N ILE A 98 8.09 -0.27 10.82
CA ILE A 98 8.66 -1.14 9.79
C ILE A 98 9.01 -0.29 8.57
N ILE A 99 10.20 -0.53 8.02
CA ILE A 99 10.67 0.11 6.81
C ILE A 99 10.07 -0.65 5.62
N PHE A 100 9.46 0.05 4.67
CA PHE A 100 8.88 -0.55 3.47
C PHE A 100 9.39 0.07 2.16
N PHE A 101 9.76 -0.76 1.19
CA PHE A 101 10.05 -0.32 -0.18
C PHE A 101 8.88 -0.72 -1.08
N VAL A 102 8.53 0.14 -2.04
CA VAL A 102 7.49 -0.13 -3.06
C VAL A 102 8.12 -0.02 -4.44
#